data_AF-A0A816SSX5-F1
#
_entry.id   AF-A0A816SSX5-F1
#
_cell.length_a   1.000
_cell.length_b   1.000
_cell.length_c   1.000
_cell.angle_alpha   90.00
_cell.angle_beta   90.00
_cell.angle_gamma   90.00
#
_symmetry.space_group_name_H-M   'P 1'
#
loop_
_entity.id
_entity.type
_entity.pdbx_description
1 polymer ?
#
loop_
_entity_poly.entity_id
_entity_poly.type
_entity_poly.pdbx_seq_one_letter_code
_entity_poly.pdbx_strand_id
1 'polypeptide(L)'
;MQNVMGKNHGVDSSGEGRGKIGSASSPFDSFPEDCISKIISFTSPRDTCVAATVSKAFESAVKSDVVWEKFLPLEYESLVPRSREFSSKKEMYFALCDEPVLIDDGTKSFWLEKASGKRCIMLSAMNISIIWGDTPQYWEWITIPEARFKRVAELLNVCWFEIRGRVNTRVLSPRTRYSAYLVFKKADHCYGFDDVAVEAGVGVVGHEASTRTICFEMDDDDEGEMGWIYPQEREDGWMEVELGEFFTGGDMMDSHEIEMSALETRELGWKRGLIIQGIEIRPANIQ
;
A
#
# COMPACT_ATOMS: atom_id res chain seq x y z
N MET A 1 -47.09 43.00 -63.26
CA MET A 1 -48.41 43.14 -62.60
C MET A 1 -48.62 41.90 -61.77
N GLN A 2 -48.20 41.93 -60.50
CA GLN A 2 -49.06 42.17 -59.32
C GLN A 2 -50.14 41.10 -59.08
N ASN A 3 -49.87 40.31 -58.03
CA ASN A 3 -50.72 39.78 -56.95
C ASN A 3 -52.11 39.19 -57.23
N VAL A 4 -52.43 38.11 -56.50
CA VAL A 4 -53.39 38.13 -55.35
C VAL A 4 -53.50 36.75 -54.65
N MET A 5 -53.46 36.77 -53.30
CA MET A 5 -54.02 35.87 -52.24
C MET A 5 -53.76 34.35 -52.30
N GLY A 6 -53.41 33.62 -51.23
CA GLY A 6 -53.60 33.80 -49.79
C GLY A 6 -54.46 32.65 -49.24
N LYS A 7 -53.92 31.77 -48.36
CA LYS A 7 -54.68 31.04 -47.33
C LYS A 7 -53.78 30.25 -46.35
N ASN A 8 -53.98 30.57 -45.07
CA ASN A 8 -53.52 29.87 -43.87
C ASN A 8 -54.01 28.42 -43.81
N HIS A 9 -53.22 27.50 -43.26
CA HIS A 9 -53.71 26.30 -42.56
C HIS A 9 -52.99 26.19 -41.22
N GLY A 10 -53.77 26.22 -40.14
CA GLY A 10 -53.35 25.88 -38.79
C GLY A 10 -53.67 24.42 -38.49
N VAL A 11 -52.77 23.82 -37.70
CA VAL A 11 -52.95 22.87 -36.59
C VAL A 11 -53.98 21.75 -36.75
N ASP A 12 -53.48 20.51 -36.71
CA ASP A 12 -54.10 19.46 -35.89
C ASP A 12 -53.02 18.75 -35.08
N SER A 13 -53.17 18.88 -33.76
CA SER A 13 -52.45 18.18 -32.72
C SER A 13 -53.26 16.98 -32.28
N SER A 14 -52.68 15.77 -32.34
CA SER A 14 -53.26 14.60 -31.68
C SER A 14 -52.17 13.59 -31.35
N GLY A 15 -52.06 13.26 -30.06
CA GLY A 15 -51.63 11.94 -29.61
C GLY A 15 -50.25 11.89 -28.97
N GLU A 16 -50.24 12.03 -27.65
CA GLU A 16 -49.15 11.64 -26.77
C GLU A 16 -48.66 10.21 -27.07
N GLY A 17 -47.42 10.12 -27.55
CA GLY A 17 -46.59 8.94 -27.41
C GLY A 17 -45.43 9.28 -26.50
N ARG A 18 -45.69 9.46 -25.20
CA ARG A 18 -44.64 9.50 -24.18
C ARG A 18 -44.06 8.08 -24.15
N GLY A 19 -43.13 7.82 -25.07
CA GLY A 19 -42.34 6.60 -25.09
C GLY A 19 -41.73 6.47 -23.71
N LYS A 20 -42.28 5.55 -22.91
CA LYS A 20 -41.57 5.06 -21.74
C LYS A 20 -40.22 4.62 -22.28
N ILE A 21 -39.16 5.31 -21.88
CA ILE A 21 -37.83 4.72 -21.89
C ILE A 21 -37.97 3.58 -20.88
N GLY A 22 -38.44 2.42 -21.36
CA GLY A 22 -38.33 1.19 -20.62
C GLY A 22 -36.86 1.08 -20.31
N SER A 23 -36.52 0.91 -19.04
CA SER A 23 -35.20 0.44 -18.64
C SER A 23 -34.94 -0.82 -19.46
N ALA A 24 -34.20 -0.69 -20.57
CA ALA A 24 -33.81 -1.84 -21.35
C ALA A 24 -33.01 -2.71 -20.39
N SER A 25 -33.49 -3.92 -20.13
CA SER A 25 -32.77 -4.90 -19.31
C SER A 25 -31.39 -5.07 -19.93
N SER A 26 -30.35 -5.00 -19.10
CA SER A 26 -28.99 -5.24 -19.58
C SER A 26 -28.93 -6.65 -20.15
N PRO A 27 -28.19 -6.91 -21.25
CA PRO A 27 -27.93 -8.27 -21.73
C PRO A 27 -27.29 -9.16 -20.65
N PHE A 28 -26.69 -8.55 -19.62
CA PHE A 28 -26.12 -9.24 -18.47
C PHE A 28 -27.19 -9.69 -17.45
N ASP A 29 -28.37 -9.07 -17.44
CA ASP A 29 -29.44 -9.43 -16.50
C ASP A 29 -30.07 -10.80 -16.82
N SER A 30 -29.78 -11.38 -17.99
CA SER A 30 -30.18 -12.74 -18.35
C SER A 30 -29.17 -13.83 -17.93
N PHE A 31 -27.99 -13.48 -17.43
CA PHE A 31 -27.01 -14.46 -16.98
C PHE A 31 -27.32 -14.95 -15.55
N PRO A 32 -27.07 -16.24 -15.24
CA PRO A 32 -27.14 -16.72 -13.86
C PRO A 32 -26.15 -15.97 -12.97
N GLU A 33 -26.60 -15.61 -11.76
CA GLU A 33 -25.80 -14.84 -10.80
C GLU A 33 -24.46 -15.54 -10.49
N ASP A 34 -24.46 -16.86 -10.33
CA ASP A 34 -23.25 -17.65 -10.08
C ASP A 34 -22.20 -17.52 -11.20
N CYS A 35 -22.64 -17.39 -12.46
CA CYS A 35 -21.74 -17.18 -13.59
C CYS A 35 -21.09 -15.79 -13.50
N ILE A 36 -21.89 -14.77 -13.17
CA ILE A 36 -21.41 -13.40 -13.00
C ILE A 36 -20.43 -13.33 -11.82
N SER A 37 -20.80 -13.88 -10.66
CA SER A 37 -19.92 -13.95 -9.48
C SER A 37 -18.61 -14.67 -9.81
N LYS A 38 -18.67 -15.78 -10.56
CA LYS A 38 -17.45 -16.50 -10.95
C LYS A 38 -16.53 -15.65 -11.83
N ILE A 39 -17.07 -14.93 -12.80
CA ILE A 39 -16.30 -14.03 -13.67
C ILE A 39 -15.66 -12.90 -12.84
N ILE A 40 -16.45 -12.24 -11.99
CA ILE A 40 -15.98 -11.13 -11.15
C ILE A 40 -14.88 -11.59 -10.18
N SER A 41 -14.95 -12.83 -9.68
CA SER A 41 -13.93 -13.39 -8.78
C SER A 41 -12.52 -13.51 -9.38
N PHE A 42 -12.37 -13.34 -10.70
CA PHE A 42 -11.09 -13.29 -11.40
C PHE A 42 -10.59 -11.86 -11.70
N THR A 43 -11.33 -10.83 -11.26
CA THR A 43 -10.97 -9.42 -11.41
C THR A 43 -10.29 -8.89 -10.14
N SER A 44 -10.01 -7.59 -10.06
CA SER A 44 -9.53 -6.97 -8.81
C SER A 44 -10.70 -6.58 -7.88
N PRO A 45 -10.44 -6.40 -6.57
CA PRO A 45 -11.41 -5.81 -5.64
C PRO A 45 -11.95 -4.44 -6.11
N ARG A 46 -11.09 -3.60 -6.70
CA ARG A 46 -11.50 -2.33 -7.33
C ARG A 46 -12.49 -2.58 -8.48
N ASP A 47 -12.13 -3.44 -9.42
CA ASP A 47 -12.97 -3.73 -10.60
C ASP A 47 -14.30 -4.36 -10.18
N THR A 48 -14.29 -5.19 -9.14
CA THR A 48 -15.48 -5.76 -8.51
C THR A 48 -16.43 -4.67 -8.00
N CYS A 49 -15.88 -3.66 -7.32
CA CYS A 49 -16.68 -2.53 -6.85
C CYS A 49 -17.24 -1.68 -8.00
N VAL A 50 -16.47 -1.48 -9.06
CA VAL A 50 -16.93 -0.78 -10.28
C VAL A 50 -18.01 -1.60 -11.00
N ALA A 51 -17.84 -2.91 -11.11
CA ALA A 51 -18.81 -3.79 -11.76
C ALA A 51 -20.18 -3.73 -11.08
N ALA A 52 -20.22 -3.62 -9.74
CA ALA A 52 -21.46 -3.48 -8.98
C ALA A 52 -22.32 -2.28 -9.42
N THR A 53 -21.73 -1.23 -10.02
CA THR A 53 -22.47 -0.05 -10.47
C THR A 53 -23.02 -0.17 -11.89
N VAL A 54 -22.72 -1.26 -12.60
CA VAL A 54 -23.06 -1.43 -14.03
C VAL A 54 -24.50 -1.91 -14.23
N SER A 55 -24.97 -2.87 -13.43
CA SER A 55 -26.37 -3.34 -13.46
C SER A 55 -26.77 -3.99 -12.13
N LYS A 56 -28.07 -4.21 -11.94
CA LYS A 56 -28.59 -4.89 -10.73
C LYS A 56 -28.10 -6.34 -10.62
N ALA A 57 -27.90 -7.02 -11.75
CA ALA A 57 -27.35 -8.38 -11.75
C ALA A 57 -25.91 -8.41 -11.22
N PHE A 58 -25.07 -7.46 -11.65
CA PHE A 58 -23.72 -7.30 -11.09
C PHE A 58 -23.76 -6.89 -9.63
N GLU A 59 -24.63 -5.95 -9.24
CA GLU A 59 -24.77 -5.51 -7.85
C GLU A 59 -25.11 -6.67 -6.91
N SER A 60 -25.99 -7.58 -7.36
CA SER A 60 -26.32 -8.81 -6.61
C SER A 60 -25.13 -9.76 -6.56
N ALA A 61 -24.54 -10.08 -7.72
CA ALA A 61 -23.45 -11.04 -7.84
C ALA A 61 -22.20 -10.68 -7.00
N VAL A 62 -21.91 -9.38 -6.84
CA VAL A 62 -20.79 -8.87 -6.04
C VAL A 62 -20.99 -9.09 -4.54
N LYS A 63 -22.22 -9.31 -4.06
CA LYS A 63 -22.50 -9.61 -2.65
C LYS A 63 -22.15 -11.06 -2.28
N SER A 64 -21.89 -11.92 -3.26
CA SER A 64 -21.55 -13.33 -3.04
C SER A 64 -20.16 -13.50 -2.41
N ASP A 65 -20.08 -14.31 -1.36
CA ASP A 65 -18.82 -14.65 -0.69
C ASP A 65 -17.86 -15.41 -1.61
N VAL A 66 -18.34 -16.08 -2.66
CA VAL A 66 -17.49 -16.72 -3.69
C VAL A 66 -16.55 -15.72 -4.37
N VAL A 67 -17.00 -14.46 -4.50
CA VAL A 67 -16.19 -13.38 -5.06
C VAL A 67 -15.08 -12.99 -4.09
N TRP A 68 -15.46 -12.62 -2.88
CA TRP A 68 -14.54 -12.06 -1.88
C TRP A 68 -13.58 -13.09 -1.30
N GLU A 69 -13.97 -14.37 -1.27
CA GLU A 69 -13.08 -15.46 -0.90
C GLU A 69 -11.87 -15.57 -1.83
N LYS A 70 -11.99 -15.19 -3.11
CA LYS A 70 -10.84 -15.16 -4.04
C LYS A 70 -9.86 -14.01 -3.78
N PHE A 71 -10.30 -12.97 -3.09
CA PHE A 71 -9.45 -11.81 -2.76
C PHE A 71 -8.78 -11.94 -1.40
N LEU A 72 -9.20 -12.90 -0.58
CA LEU A 72 -8.59 -13.18 0.71
C LEU A 72 -7.35 -14.09 0.54
N PRO A 73 -6.28 -13.88 1.34
CA PRO A 73 -5.13 -14.80 1.39
C PRO A 73 -5.55 -16.20 1.81
N LEU A 74 -4.97 -17.28 1.26
CA LEU A 74 -5.38 -18.65 1.62
C LEU A 74 -5.32 -18.94 3.12
N GLU A 75 -4.38 -18.29 3.82
CA GLU A 75 -4.20 -18.37 5.26
C GLU A 75 -5.06 -17.39 6.09
N TYR A 76 -6.07 -16.72 5.49
CA TYR A 76 -6.85 -15.67 6.16
C TYR A 76 -7.48 -16.12 7.49
N GLU A 77 -7.88 -17.39 7.62
CA GLU A 77 -8.48 -17.95 8.84
C GLU A 77 -7.51 -17.93 10.04
N SER A 78 -6.21 -17.97 9.77
CA SER A 78 -5.16 -17.88 10.80
C SER A 78 -4.76 -16.44 11.13
N LEU A 79 -5.03 -15.51 10.21
CA LEU A 79 -4.68 -14.08 10.33
C LEU A 79 -5.76 -13.30 11.09
N VAL A 80 -7.02 -13.71 10.98
CA VAL A 80 -8.12 -13.04 11.67
C VAL A 80 -8.20 -13.52 13.13
N PRO A 81 -8.27 -12.61 14.12
CA PRO A 81 -8.56 -12.98 15.50
C PRO A 81 -9.89 -13.74 15.61
N ARG A 82 -9.88 -14.93 16.21
CA ARG A 82 -11.08 -15.78 16.38
C ARG A 82 -12.22 -15.09 17.16
N SER A 83 -11.92 -14.04 17.90
CA SER A 83 -12.90 -13.25 18.66
C SER A 83 -13.72 -12.29 17.79
N ARG A 84 -13.31 -12.07 16.53
CA ARG A 84 -14.01 -11.18 15.61
C ARG A 84 -14.89 -11.99 14.67
N GLU A 85 -16.19 -11.83 14.83
CA GLU A 85 -17.17 -12.41 13.92
C GLU A 85 -17.39 -11.44 12.74
N PHE A 86 -17.37 -11.97 11.52
CA PHE A 86 -17.68 -11.23 10.30
C PHE A 86 -18.97 -11.78 9.69
N SER A 87 -19.84 -10.90 9.22
CA SER A 87 -21.11 -11.27 8.60
C SER A 87 -20.94 -11.69 7.13
N SER A 88 -19.79 -11.39 6.50
CA SER A 88 -19.47 -11.75 5.12
C SER A 88 -17.96 -11.76 4.85
N LYS A 89 -17.52 -12.44 3.78
CA LYS A 89 -16.12 -12.39 3.31
C LYS A 89 -15.73 -11.00 2.80
N LYS A 90 -16.70 -10.23 2.31
CA LYS A 90 -16.51 -8.82 1.93
C LYS A 90 -16.11 -7.96 3.12
N GLU A 91 -16.84 -8.09 4.22
CA GLU A 91 -16.53 -7.36 5.47
C GLU A 91 -15.15 -7.75 6.00
N MET A 92 -14.84 -9.06 6.00
CA MET A 92 -13.52 -9.56 6.38
C MET A 92 -12.39 -8.97 5.51
N TYR A 93 -12.60 -8.89 4.20
CA TYR A 93 -11.63 -8.29 3.28
C TYR A 93 -11.33 -6.84 3.64
N PHE A 94 -12.36 -6.02 3.83
CA PHE A 94 -12.16 -4.61 4.20
C PHE A 94 -11.57 -4.44 5.60
N ALA A 95 -11.91 -5.29 6.55
CA ALA A 95 -11.26 -5.30 7.86
C ALA A 95 -9.75 -5.58 7.75
N LEU A 96 -9.34 -6.52 6.88
CA LEU A 96 -7.91 -6.78 6.61
C LEU A 96 -7.23 -5.67 5.80
N CYS A 97 -7.97 -4.79 5.13
CA CYS A 97 -7.42 -3.60 4.49
C CYS A 97 -7.21 -2.46 5.49
N ASP A 98 -8.22 -2.20 6.31
CA ASP A 98 -8.29 -1.02 7.17
C ASP A 98 -7.57 -1.24 8.51
N GLU A 99 -7.43 -2.50 8.97
CA GLU A 99 -6.78 -2.84 10.25
C GLU A 99 -5.61 -3.81 10.07
N PRO A 100 -4.36 -3.33 10.22
CA PRO A 100 -3.18 -4.17 10.16
C PRO A 100 -3.16 -5.23 11.29
N VAL A 101 -2.87 -6.46 10.91
CA VAL A 101 -2.76 -7.62 11.81
C VAL A 101 -1.29 -7.85 12.18
N LEU A 102 -1.01 -7.97 13.46
CA LEU A 102 0.30 -8.38 13.96
C LEU A 102 0.51 -9.90 13.78
N ILE A 103 1.62 -10.28 13.16
CA ILE A 103 2.05 -11.66 12.91
C ILE A 103 3.50 -11.86 13.40
N ASP A 104 3.99 -13.10 13.36
CA ASP A 104 5.34 -13.47 13.81
C ASP A 104 5.66 -12.90 15.21
N ASP A 105 4.83 -13.26 16.19
CA ASP A 105 4.95 -12.82 17.58
C ASP A 105 4.99 -11.29 17.74
N GLY A 106 4.27 -10.58 16.86
CA GLY A 106 4.18 -9.13 16.86
C GLY A 106 5.38 -8.41 16.25
N THR A 107 6.29 -9.13 15.60
CA THR A 107 7.47 -8.53 14.96
C THR A 107 7.23 -8.11 13.51
N LYS A 108 6.11 -8.52 12.91
CA LYS A 108 5.65 -8.08 11.59
C LYS A 108 4.18 -7.68 11.65
N SER A 109 3.79 -6.78 10.75
CA SER A 109 2.39 -6.39 10.55
C SER A 109 1.97 -6.68 9.12
N PHE A 110 0.73 -7.08 8.93
CA PHE A 110 0.17 -7.52 7.66
C PHE A 110 -1.19 -6.87 7.37
N TRP A 111 -1.43 -6.45 6.13
CA TRP A 111 -2.74 -5.98 5.66
C TRP A 111 -2.85 -6.17 4.14
N LEU A 112 -4.02 -5.88 3.58
CA LEU A 112 -4.27 -5.93 2.13
C LEU A 112 -4.36 -4.53 1.53
N GLU A 113 -3.70 -4.31 0.39
CA GLU A 113 -3.93 -3.12 -0.43
C GLU A 113 -5.35 -3.19 -1.03
N LYS A 114 -6.13 -2.15 -0.76
CA LYS A 114 -7.60 -2.13 -0.93
C LYS A 114 -8.05 -2.26 -2.37
N ALA A 115 -7.28 -1.76 -3.34
CA ALA A 115 -7.67 -1.78 -4.74
C ALA A 115 -7.36 -3.13 -5.41
N SER A 116 -6.22 -3.73 -5.08
CA SER A 116 -5.65 -4.89 -5.76
C SER A 116 -5.77 -6.18 -4.96
N GLY A 117 -6.00 -6.11 -3.65
CA GLY A 117 -5.98 -7.26 -2.73
C GLY A 117 -4.57 -7.83 -2.53
N LYS A 118 -3.53 -7.09 -2.91
CA LYS A 118 -2.14 -7.52 -2.76
C LYS A 118 -1.68 -7.36 -1.32
N ARG A 119 -0.79 -8.24 -0.89
CA ARG A 119 -0.26 -8.26 0.48
C ARG A 119 0.62 -7.05 0.73
N CYS A 120 0.41 -6.37 1.85
CA CYS A 120 1.31 -5.37 2.42
C CYS A 120 1.89 -5.93 3.72
N ILE A 121 3.17 -5.66 3.97
CA ILE A 121 3.87 -6.12 5.18
C ILE A 121 4.71 -4.98 5.74
N MET A 122 4.77 -4.87 7.06
CA MET A 122 5.78 -4.06 7.74
C MET A 122 6.63 -4.93 8.64
N LEU A 123 7.95 -4.80 8.54
CA LEU A 123 8.92 -5.38 9.45
C LEU A 123 9.16 -4.39 10.58
N SER A 124 8.96 -4.79 11.84
CA SER A 124 9.25 -3.92 12.98
C SER A 124 10.74 -3.63 13.14
N ALA A 125 11.09 -2.59 13.89
CA ALA A 125 12.47 -2.33 14.32
C ALA A 125 13.13 -3.55 15.02
N MET A 126 12.34 -4.41 15.67
CA MET A 126 12.82 -5.65 16.29
C MET A 126 13.06 -6.79 15.28
N ASN A 127 12.57 -6.66 14.04
CA ASN A 127 12.71 -7.66 12.98
C ASN A 127 13.74 -7.27 11.90
N ILE A 128 14.31 -6.07 12.01
CA ILE A 128 15.37 -5.58 11.12
C ILE A 128 16.70 -5.54 11.87
N SER A 129 17.80 -5.58 11.13
CA SER A 129 19.15 -5.38 11.67
C SER A 129 19.42 -3.89 11.82
N ILE A 130 19.69 -3.45 13.04
CA ILE A 130 20.16 -2.10 13.36
C ILE A 130 21.58 -2.24 13.92
N ILE A 131 22.56 -1.58 13.31
CA ILE A 131 23.94 -1.64 13.81
C ILE A 131 24.00 -1.09 15.24
N TRP A 132 24.61 -1.88 16.13
CA TRP A 132 24.63 -1.62 17.57
C TRP A 132 23.27 -1.43 18.24
N GLY A 133 22.18 -1.93 17.64
CA GLY A 133 20.83 -1.82 18.22
C GLY A 133 20.68 -2.50 19.59
N ASP A 134 21.59 -3.41 19.94
CA ASP A 134 21.69 -4.07 21.24
C ASP A 134 22.58 -3.30 22.25
N THR A 135 23.15 -2.17 21.85
CA THR A 135 24.10 -1.38 22.63
C THR A 135 23.39 -0.13 23.20
N PRO A 136 23.06 -0.10 24.50
CA PRO A 136 22.23 0.95 25.10
C PRO A 136 22.85 2.35 25.09
N GLN A 137 24.14 2.49 24.80
CA GLN A 137 24.79 3.78 24.60
C GLN A 137 24.37 4.46 23.29
N TYR A 138 23.87 3.67 22.32
CA TYR A 138 23.62 4.12 20.95
C TYR A 138 22.14 4.04 20.58
N TRP A 139 21.41 3.07 21.13
CA TRP A 139 19.99 2.86 20.86
C TRP A 139 19.21 2.56 22.13
N GLU A 140 18.00 3.11 22.20
CA GLU A 140 17.02 2.80 23.22
C GLU A 140 15.77 2.17 22.61
N TRP A 141 15.23 1.15 23.26
CA TRP A 141 14.03 0.46 22.80
C TRP A 141 12.82 0.93 23.60
N ILE A 142 12.10 1.90 23.05
CA ILE A 142 11.00 2.61 23.70
C ILE A 142 9.63 2.09 23.26
N THR A 143 8.58 2.55 23.95
CA THR A 143 7.18 2.32 23.57
C THR A 143 6.52 3.67 23.29
N ILE A 144 5.85 3.78 22.16
CA ILE A 144 5.09 4.97 21.75
C ILE A 144 3.63 4.56 21.56
N PRO A 145 2.65 5.26 22.16
CA PRO A 145 1.23 4.89 22.06
C PRO A 145 0.70 4.80 20.63
N GLU A 146 1.18 5.65 19.73
CA GLU A 146 0.77 5.70 18.32
C GLU A 146 1.59 4.77 17.41
N ALA A 147 2.53 3.98 17.96
CA ALA A 147 3.30 3.02 17.17
C ALA A 147 2.49 1.76 16.88
N ARG A 148 2.65 1.23 15.66
CA ARG A 148 2.08 -0.05 15.24
C ARG A 148 2.65 -1.24 16.03
N PHE A 149 3.88 -1.13 16.50
CA PHE A 149 4.59 -2.16 17.25
C PHE A 149 4.84 -1.74 18.69
N LYS A 150 4.84 -2.72 19.61
CA LYS A 150 5.07 -2.50 21.05
C LYS A 150 6.41 -1.82 21.36
N ARG A 151 7.44 -2.12 20.56
CA ARG A 151 8.79 -1.56 20.72
C ARG A 151 9.27 -0.96 19.41
N VAL A 152 9.81 0.24 19.50
CA VAL A 152 10.48 0.97 18.41
C VAL A 152 11.89 1.35 18.87
N ALA A 153 12.80 1.64 17.93
CA ALA A 153 14.19 1.94 18.26
C ALA A 153 14.45 3.45 18.15
N GLU A 154 14.77 4.10 19.26
CA GLU A 154 15.24 5.48 19.28
C GLU A 154 16.76 5.53 19.21
N LEU A 155 17.28 6.33 18.28
CA LEU A 155 18.71 6.54 18.10
C LEU A 155 19.20 7.59 19.11
N LEU A 156 20.06 7.19 20.05
CA LEU A 156 20.58 8.08 21.08
C LEU A 156 21.78 8.90 20.61
N ASN A 157 22.76 8.26 19.96
CA ASN A 157 23.93 8.94 19.39
C ASN A 157 24.84 7.96 18.62
N VAL A 158 25.04 8.13 17.30
CA VAL A 158 26.02 7.32 16.54
C VAL A 158 26.75 8.17 15.51
N CYS A 159 27.95 7.75 15.09
CA CYS A 159 28.59 8.28 13.88
C CYS A 159 28.42 7.35 12.66
N TRP A 160 28.20 6.05 12.89
CA TRP A 160 27.94 5.07 11.84
C TRP A 160 26.48 4.62 11.93
N PHE A 161 25.72 4.80 10.85
CA PHE A 161 24.30 4.49 10.80
C PHE A 161 24.00 3.47 9.71
N GLU A 162 23.31 2.41 10.09
CA GLU A 162 23.07 1.28 9.21
C GLU A 162 21.87 0.48 9.70
N ILE A 163 20.86 0.43 8.83
CA ILE A 163 19.64 -0.35 9.03
C ILE A 163 19.48 -1.27 7.82
N ARG A 164 19.18 -2.55 8.07
CA ARG A 164 18.86 -3.53 7.03
C ARG A 164 17.63 -4.36 7.39
N GLY A 165 16.67 -4.44 6.48
CA GLY A 165 15.57 -5.38 6.56
C GLY A 165 15.70 -6.48 5.52
N ARG A 166 15.21 -7.68 5.83
CA ARG A 166 15.10 -8.77 4.85
C ARG A 166 13.70 -9.32 4.84
N VAL A 167 13.19 -9.63 3.65
CA VAL A 167 11.88 -10.25 3.46
C VAL A 167 11.97 -11.39 2.46
N ASN A 168 11.32 -12.50 2.78
CA ASN A 168 11.14 -13.59 1.83
C ASN A 168 9.97 -13.24 0.88
N THR A 169 10.22 -13.19 -0.41
CA THR A 169 9.19 -12.87 -1.42
C THR A 169 7.98 -13.82 -1.41
N ARG A 170 8.08 -15.02 -0.83
CA ARG A 170 6.95 -15.95 -0.67
C ARG A 170 5.85 -15.42 0.26
N VAL A 171 6.18 -14.50 1.16
CA VAL A 171 5.17 -13.83 2.00
C VAL A 171 4.50 -12.64 1.30
N LEU A 172 4.97 -12.28 0.10
CA LEU A 172 4.41 -11.21 -0.72
C LEU A 172 3.55 -11.79 -1.85
N SER A 173 2.74 -10.95 -2.49
CA SER A 173 1.98 -11.37 -3.65
C SER A 173 2.90 -11.54 -4.87
N PRO A 174 2.84 -12.66 -5.61
CA PRO A 174 3.74 -12.91 -6.73
C PRO A 174 3.47 -11.96 -7.90
N ARG A 175 4.46 -11.80 -8.79
CA ARG A 175 4.36 -10.97 -10.01
C ARG A 175 3.84 -9.55 -9.74
N THR A 176 4.29 -8.97 -8.63
CA THR A 176 3.88 -7.66 -8.16
C THR A 176 5.12 -6.81 -7.93
N ARG A 177 5.09 -5.57 -8.41
CA ARG A 177 6.12 -4.58 -8.09
C ARG A 177 5.82 -3.99 -6.71
N TYR A 178 6.82 -3.94 -5.87
CA TYR A 178 6.74 -3.45 -4.50
C TYR A 178 7.70 -2.28 -4.31
N SER A 179 7.30 -1.34 -3.47
CA SER A 179 8.15 -0.26 -2.98
C SER A 179 8.35 -0.47 -1.47
N ALA A 180 9.59 -0.26 -1.01
CA ALA A 180 9.98 -0.36 0.40
C ALA A 180 10.19 1.03 0.98
N TYR A 181 9.68 1.26 2.18
CA TYR A 181 9.73 2.53 2.88
C TYR A 181 10.29 2.35 4.29
N LEU A 182 11.25 3.18 4.68
CA LEU A 182 11.63 3.30 6.09
C LEU A 182 10.62 4.24 6.76
N VAL A 183 9.98 3.77 7.83
CA VAL A 183 8.97 4.54 8.58
C VAL A 183 9.53 4.91 9.94
N PHE A 184 9.54 6.21 10.25
CA PHE A 184 10.23 6.76 11.41
C PHE A 184 9.60 8.07 11.91
N LYS A 185 10.01 8.52 13.10
CA LYS A 185 9.71 9.83 13.67
C LYS A 185 11.01 10.53 14.03
N LYS A 186 10.95 11.85 14.20
CA LYS A 186 12.04 12.66 14.74
C LYS A 186 11.68 13.06 16.17
N ALA A 187 12.57 12.83 17.12
CA ALA A 187 12.47 13.37 18.47
C ALA A 187 12.80 14.88 18.45
N ASP A 188 12.33 15.63 19.45
CA ASP A 188 12.58 17.08 19.57
C ASP A 188 14.07 17.47 19.58
N HIS A 189 14.94 16.51 19.90
CA HIS A 189 16.39 16.67 19.98
C HIS A 189 17.14 16.01 18.82
N CYS A 190 16.44 15.71 17.72
CA CYS A 190 17.03 15.15 16.51
C CYS A 190 18.05 16.12 15.89
N TYR A 191 19.20 15.60 15.46
CA TYR A 191 20.22 16.35 14.73
C TYR A 191 21.17 15.41 13.98
N GLY A 192 21.96 15.99 13.06
CA GLY A 192 23.04 15.28 12.36
C GLY A 192 22.55 14.52 11.14
N PHE A 193 21.41 14.94 10.60
CA PHE A 193 20.78 14.41 9.40
C PHE A 193 20.49 15.49 8.35
N ASP A 194 20.78 16.75 8.66
CA ASP A 194 20.63 17.90 7.78
C ASP A 194 21.65 17.82 6.67
N ASP A 195 21.19 17.79 5.41
CA ASP A 195 22.00 17.62 4.21
C ASP A 195 22.96 16.41 4.22
N VAL A 196 22.60 15.36 4.97
CA VAL A 196 23.41 14.14 5.04
C VAL A 196 22.92 13.11 4.03
N ALA A 197 23.79 12.75 3.10
CA ALA A 197 23.49 11.75 2.08
C ALA A 197 23.44 10.33 2.69
N VAL A 198 22.26 9.72 2.69
CA VAL A 198 22.07 8.33 3.14
C VAL A 198 21.86 7.43 1.91
N GLU A 199 22.70 6.41 1.77
CA GLU A 199 22.59 5.43 0.70
C GLU A 199 21.47 4.43 1.05
N ALA A 200 20.36 4.50 0.31
CA ALA A 200 19.30 3.51 0.38
C ALA A 200 19.48 2.46 -0.71
N GLY A 201 19.19 1.20 -0.38
CA GLY A 201 19.38 0.07 -1.29
C GLY A 201 18.25 -0.94 -1.20
N VAL A 202 17.86 -1.52 -2.34
CA VAL A 202 16.93 -2.65 -2.42
C VAL A 202 17.41 -3.64 -3.47
N GLY A 203 17.51 -4.92 -3.12
CA GLY A 203 17.98 -5.94 -4.05
C GLY A 203 17.80 -7.37 -3.57
N VAL A 204 17.99 -8.33 -4.48
CA VAL A 204 18.03 -9.76 -4.14
C VAL A 204 19.31 -10.04 -3.37
N VAL A 205 19.20 -10.74 -2.23
CA VAL A 205 20.36 -11.12 -1.42
C VAL A 205 21.37 -11.89 -2.27
N GLY A 206 22.62 -11.42 -2.30
CA GLY A 206 23.72 -12.01 -3.09
C GLY A 206 23.90 -11.41 -4.49
N HIS A 207 23.04 -10.47 -4.89
CA HIS A 207 23.15 -9.73 -6.15
C HIS A 207 23.37 -8.24 -5.91
N GLU A 208 23.73 -7.52 -6.96
CA GLU A 208 23.85 -6.06 -6.94
C GLU A 208 22.47 -5.43 -6.65
N ALA A 209 22.42 -4.56 -5.63
CA ALA A 209 21.21 -3.86 -5.25
C ALA A 209 21.02 -2.59 -6.08
N SER A 210 19.76 -2.23 -6.33
CA SER A 210 19.45 -0.88 -6.82
C SER A 210 19.61 0.09 -5.67
N THR A 211 20.40 1.14 -5.87
CA THR A 211 20.68 2.15 -4.85
C THR A 211 20.14 3.52 -5.25
N ARG A 212 19.84 4.35 -4.25
CA ARG A 212 19.49 5.77 -4.39
C ARG A 212 19.95 6.54 -3.16
N THR A 213 19.99 7.86 -3.27
CA THR A 213 20.30 8.72 -2.13
C THR A 213 19.01 9.27 -1.53
N ILE A 214 18.91 9.16 -0.20
CA ILE A 214 17.84 9.76 0.60
C ILE A 214 18.45 10.74 1.58
N CYS A 215 17.66 11.69 2.05
CA CYS A 215 18.05 12.58 3.16
C CYS A 215 16.87 12.76 4.09
N PHE A 216 17.10 12.67 5.40
CA PHE A 216 16.02 12.70 6.39
C PHE A 216 15.51 14.11 6.70
N GLU A 217 16.23 15.15 6.26
CA GLU A 217 15.93 16.55 6.50
C GLU A 217 16.34 17.39 5.29
N MET A 218 15.44 18.23 4.78
CA MET A 218 15.76 19.21 3.74
C MET A 218 16.25 20.47 4.42
N ASP A 219 17.34 21.07 3.96
CA ASP A 219 17.64 22.45 4.33
C ASP A 219 16.66 23.40 3.61
N ASP A 220 16.09 24.35 4.35
CA ASP A 220 15.10 25.31 3.82
C ASP A 220 15.66 26.21 2.71
N ASP A 221 17.00 26.31 2.61
CA ASP A 221 17.73 27.15 1.67
C ASP A 221 18.15 26.41 0.37
N ASP A 222 17.93 25.09 0.28
CA ASP A 222 18.33 24.29 -0.87
C ASP A 222 17.11 23.94 -1.76
N GLU A 223 17.05 24.52 -2.97
CA GLU A 223 15.94 24.34 -3.94
C GLU A 223 15.91 22.92 -4.59
N GLY A 224 16.31 21.87 -3.86
CA GLY A 224 16.14 20.49 -4.28
C GLY A 224 16.98 20.09 -5.50
N GLU A 225 18.16 20.68 -5.68
CA GLU A 225 19.00 20.42 -6.87
C GLU A 225 19.64 19.01 -6.89
N MET A 226 19.68 18.33 -5.75
CA MET A 226 20.50 17.11 -5.56
C MET A 226 19.83 15.79 -5.98
N GLY A 227 18.56 15.81 -6.43
CA GLY A 227 17.84 14.60 -6.87
C GLY A 227 17.64 13.54 -5.77
N TRP A 228 17.78 13.94 -4.51
CA TRP A 228 17.58 13.09 -3.34
C TRP A 228 16.10 12.85 -3.07
N ILE A 229 15.81 11.73 -2.41
CA ILE A 229 14.46 11.42 -1.94
C ILE A 229 14.31 11.90 -0.51
N TYR A 230 13.27 12.70 -0.27
CA TYR A 230 12.97 13.26 1.03
C TYR A 230 11.73 12.61 1.66
N PRO A 231 11.69 12.46 2.99
CA PRO A 231 10.57 11.90 3.70
C PRO A 231 9.27 12.66 3.46
N GLN A 232 8.16 11.94 3.47
CA GLN A 232 6.81 12.49 3.44
C GLN A 232 6.11 12.21 4.76
N GLU A 233 5.32 13.16 5.24
CA GLU A 233 4.48 12.98 6.42
C GLU A 233 3.26 12.12 6.06
N ARG A 234 2.96 11.15 6.93
CA ARG A 234 1.80 10.26 6.82
C ARG A 234 0.65 10.79 7.68
N GLU A 235 -0.56 10.35 7.35
CA GLU A 235 -1.77 10.68 8.12
C GLU A 235 -1.72 10.20 9.59
N ASP A 236 -0.89 9.18 9.88
CA ASP A 236 -0.67 8.63 11.22
C ASP A 236 0.40 9.41 12.04
N GLY A 237 0.92 10.51 11.49
CA GLY A 237 1.95 11.36 12.10
C GLY A 237 3.35 10.76 12.09
N TRP A 238 3.57 9.64 11.39
CA TRP A 238 4.92 9.14 11.08
C TRP A 238 5.44 9.74 9.78
N MET A 239 6.75 9.77 9.62
CA MET A 239 7.40 10.06 8.36
C MET A 239 7.71 8.76 7.64
N GLU A 240 7.73 8.79 6.31
CA GLU A 240 8.25 7.69 5.49
C GLU A 240 9.14 8.18 4.37
N VAL A 241 10.15 7.40 4.03
CA VAL A 241 11.05 7.66 2.90
C VAL A 241 11.27 6.38 2.10
N GLU A 242 11.18 6.48 0.78
CA GLU A 242 11.28 5.33 -0.12
C GLU A 242 12.73 4.86 -0.27
N LEU A 243 13.00 3.61 0.13
CA LEU A 243 14.30 2.98 0.00
C LEU A 243 14.55 2.46 -1.42
N GLY A 244 13.49 2.02 -2.11
CA GLY A 244 13.59 1.48 -3.45
C GLY A 244 12.43 0.57 -3.83
N GLU A 245 12.48 0.07 -5.07
CA GLU A 245 11.48 -0.84 -5.62
C GLU A 245 12.09 -2.18 -6.02
N PHE A 246 11.28 -3.24 -5.99
CA PHE A 246 11.65 -4.56 -6.47
C PHE A 246 10.44 -5.30 -7.04
N PHE A 247 10.68 -6.35 -7.82
CA PHE A 247 9.63 -7.15 -8.46
C PHE A 247 9.66 -8.59 -7.94
N THR A 248 8.49 -9.12 -7.59
CA THR A 248 8.29 -10.48 -7.04
C THR A 248 7.95 -11.51 -8.12
N GLY A 249 8.38 -11.30 -9.36
CA GLY A 249 8.18 -12.24 -10.47
C GLY A 249 9.45 -12.46 -11.28
N GLY A 250 9.53 -13.62 -11.94
CA GLY A 250 10.72 -14.08 -12.66
C GLY A 250 11.44 -15.22 -11.92
N ASP A 251 12.37 -15.90 -12.60
CA ASP A 251 13.31 -16.82 -11.97
C ASP A 251 14.31 -15.98 -11.16
N MET A 252 14.00 -15.79 -9.88
CA MET A 252 15.01 -15.36 -8.90
C MET A 252 16.01 -16.52 -8.79
N MET A 253 17.07 -16.47 -9.60
CA MET A 253 17.87 -17.65 -9.95
C MET A 253 18.45 -18.38 -8.73
N ASP A 254 18.70 -17.68 -7.61
CA ASP A 254 19.40 -18.27 -6.46
C ASP A 254 18.86 -17.89 -5.06
N SER A 255 17.95 -16.90 -4.94
CA SER A 255 17.42 -16.45 -3.63
C SER A 255 16.02 -15.87 -3.73
N HIS A 256 15.15 -16.22 -2.78
CA HIS A 256 13.83 -15.61 -2.63
C HIS A 256 13.82 -14.44 -1.63
N GLU A 257 14.97 -14.00 -1.15
CA GLU A 257 15.09 -12.96 -0.15
C GLU A 257 15.48 -11.62 -0.78
N ILE A 258 14.74 -10.58 -0.42
CA ILE A 258 15.05 -9.20 -0.75
C ILE A 258 15.64 -8.54 0.50
N GLU A 259 16.76 -7.86 0.33
CA GLU A 259 17.35 -6.98 1.33
C GLU A 259 17.00 -5.53 0.99
N MET A 260 16.65 -4.76 2.03
CA MET A 260 16.44 -3.31 1.97
C MET A 260 17.37 -2.67 2.99
N SER A 261 17.99 -1.55 2.66
CA SER A 261 18.96 -0.89 3.55
C SER A 261 18.88 0.63 3.51
N ALA A 262 19.31 1.27 4.60
CA ALA A 262 19.63 2.68 4.69
C ALA A 262 20.96 2.84 5.44
N LEU A 263 21.95 3.47 4.80
CA LEU A 263 23.35 3.45 5.21
C LEU A 263 23.96 4.85 5.16
N GLU A 264 24.54 5.30 6.27
CA GLU A 264 25.44 6.44 6.32
C GLU A 264 26.68 6.00 7.12
N THR A 265 27.76 5.72 6.40
CA THR A 265 29.01 5.18 6.94
C THR A 265 30.24 5.93 6.41
N ARG A 266 30.04 7.03 5.69
CA ARG A 266 31.09 7.76 4.96
C ARG A 266 31.45 9.07 5.63
N GLU A 267 30.46 9.88 5.96
CA GLU A 267 30.65 11.21 6.56
C GLU A 267 30.97 11.11 8.04
N LEU A 268 30.45 10.07 8.71
CA LEU A 268 30.72 9.76 10.12
C LEU A 268 30.39 10.90 11.08
N GLY A 269 29.46 11.78 10.68
CA GLY A 269 28.88 12.80 11.53
C GLY A 269 28.07 12.18 12.66
N TRP A 270 28.18 12.74 13.86
CA TRP A 270 27.35 12.33 15.00
C TRP A 270 25.90 12.69 14.74
N LYS A 271 25.01 11.72 14.97
CA LYS A 271 23.59 11.84 14.67
C LYS A 271 22.73 11.15 15.73
N ARG A 272 21.54 11.69 15.98
CA ARG A 272 20.59 11.16 16.98
C ARG A 272 19.14 11.59 16.71
N GLY A 273 18.23 11.01 17.48
CA GLY A 273 16.82 11.42 17.58
C GLY A 273 15.90 10.80 16.52
N LEU A 274 16.39 9.93 15.63
CA LEU A 274 15.51 9.12 14.80
C LEU A 274 14.87 8.01 15.62
N ILE A 275 13.55 7.89 15.51
CA ILE A 275 12.76 6.83 16.12
C ILE A 275 12.24 5.92 15.01
N ILE A 276 12.80 4.72 14.90
CA ILE A 276 12.51 3.78 13.82
C ILE A 276 11.34 2.88 14.22
N GLN A 277 10.26 2.94 13.45
CA GLN A 277 9.15 1.99 13.59
C GLN A 277 9.45 0.69 12.85
N GLY A 278 10.03 0.79 11.65
CA GLY A 278 10.31 -0.38 10.82
C GLY A 278 10.39 -0.07 9.32
N ILE A 279 10.36 -1.13 8.52
CA ILE A 279 10.34 -1.04 7.05
C ILE A 279 9.01 -1.55 6.54
N GLU A 280 8.26 -0.70 5.85
CA GLU A 280 6.98 -1.00 5.21
C GLU A 280 7.17 -1.37 3.74
N ILE A 281 6.52 -2.44 3.31
CA ILE A 281 6.59 -3.01 1.96
C ILE A 281 5.16 -3.07 1.43
N ARG A 282 4.88 -2.30 0.38
CA ARG A 282 3.55 -2.23 -0.24
C ARG A 282 3.64 -2.24 -1.77
N PRO A 283 2.60 -2.70 -2.48
CA PRO A 283 2.58 -2.66 -3.93
C PRO A 283 2.87 -1.25 -4.43
N ALA A 284 3.74 -1.12 -5.43
CA ALA A 284 4.00 0.15 -6.08
C ALA A 284 2.73 0.63 -6.78
N ASN A 285 2.44 1.92 -6.69
CA ASN A 285 1.36 2.50 -7.48
C ASN A 285 1.72 2.36 -8.96
N ILE A 286 0.84 1.77 -9.75
CA ILE A 286 0.97 1.79 -11.21
C ILE A 286 0.63 3.22 -11.62
N GLN A 287 1.64 4.02 -11.97
CA GLN A 287 1.45 5.29 -12.67
C GLN A 287 1.00 5.03 -14.12
#